data_AF-A0A2A7P0F1-F1
#
_entry.id   AF-A0A2A7P0F1-F1
#
_cell.length_a   1.000
_cell.length_b   1.000
_cell.length_c   1.000
_cell.angle_alpha   90.00
_cell.angle_beta   90.00
_cell.angle_gamma   90.00
#
_symmetry.space_group_name_H-M   'P 1'
#
loop_
_entity.id
_entity.type
_entity.pdbx_description
1 polymer ?
#
loop_
_entity_poly.entity_id
_entity_poly.type
_entity_poly.pdbx_seq_one_letter_code
_entity_poly.pdbx_strand_id
1 'polypeptide(L)'
;MPVDGVFHCHRPAFAQQHVDDVGTRALSGHRYDRCPHLTTRVRLRNRDAVDGRPRGHLRKFGLARVRVRESAHRGELPGVRKASW
;
A
#
# COMPACT_ATOMS: atom_id res chain seq x y z
N MET A 1 -7.25 10.06 -37.72
CA MET A 1 -6.50 9.06 -36.93
C MET A 1 -6.07 9.73 -35.62
N PRO A 2 -6.84 9.62 -34.53
CA PRO A 2 -6.39 10.15 -33.24
C PRO A 2 -5.48 9.12 -32.57
N VAL A 3 -4.18 9.38 -32.60
CA VAL A 3 -3.23 8.84 -31.63
C VAL A 3 -3.35 9.67 -30.36
N ASP A 4 -3.00 9.10 -29.21
CA ASP A 4 -3.08 9.70 -27.85
C ASP A 4 -4.31 9.32 -27.03
N GLY A 5 -4.61 8.02 -26.99
CA GLY A 5 -5.39 7.40 -25.92
C GLY A 5 -4.49 6.80 -24.84
N VAL A 6 -3.71 7.61 -24.11
CA VAL A 6 -3.05 7.11 -22.88
C VAL A 6 -4.15 6.84 -21.87
N PHE A 7 -4.61 5.59 -21.80
CA PHE A 7 -5.52 5.10 -20.77
C PHE A 7 -4.84 5.28 -19.40
N HIS A 8 -4.97 6.47 -18.83
CA HIS A 8 -4.80 6.67 -17.40
C HIS A 8 -5.93 5.86 -16.77
N CYS A 9 -5.62 4.68 -16.20
CA CYS A 9 -6.52 3.98 -15.29
C CYS A 9 -6.70 4.88 -14.04
N HIS A 10 -7.41 6.00 -14.16
CA HIS A 10 -7.90 6.76 -13.03
C HIS A 10 -8.94 5.88 -12.35
N ARG A 11 -8.63 5.45 -11.13
CA ARG A 11 -9.60 4.77 -10.26
C ARG A 11 -10.83 5.68 -10.13
N PRO A 12 -12.01 5.33 -10.65
CA PRO A 12 -13.21 6.09 -10.30
C PRO A 12 -13.37 5.95 -8.79
N ALA A 13 -13.44 7.10 -8.11
CA ALA A 13 -13.68 7.18 -6.69
C ALA A 13 -15.15 6.82 -6.41
N PHE A 14 -15.52 5.54 -6.45
CA PHE A 14 -16.84 5.11 -6.01
C PHE A 14 -16.85 3.65 -5.58
N ALA A 15 -17.75 3.35 -4.63
CA ALA A 15 -18.11 2.04 -4.09
C ALA A 15 -17.32 1.52 -2.88
N GLN A 16 -17.52 2.15 -1.72
CA GLN A 16 -18.12 1.39 -0.62
C GLN A 16 -19.63 1.31 -0.92
N GLN A 17 -20.07 0.24 -1.58
CA GLN A 17 -21.50 -0.04 -1.74
C GLN A 17 -21.75 -1.52 -1.44
N HIS A 18 -22.86 -1.75 -0.74
CA HIS A 18 -23.44 -3.01 -0.32
C HIS A 18 -23.33 -4.09 -1.42
N VAL A 19 -22.88 -5.28 -1.04
CA VAL A 19 -22.62 -6.41 -1.96
C VAL A 19 -23.82 -7.35 -1.97
N ASP A 20 -24.96 -6.90 -2.48
CA ASP A 20 -26.15 -7.76 -2.59
C ASP A 20 -26.81 -7.63 -3.96
N ASP A 21 -26.13 -8.05 -5.03
CA ASP A 21 -26.77 -8.36 -6.31
C ASP A 21 -25.99 -9.48 -7.02
N VAL A 22 -26.64 -10.63 -7.20
CA VAL A 22 -26.06 -11.84 -7.80
C VAL A 22 -25.77 -11.65 -9.30
N GLY A 23 -26.44 -10.70 -9.97
CA GLY A 23 -26.32 -10.42 -11.41
C GLY A 23 -25.08 -9.62 -11.82
N THR A 24 -24.41 -8.92 -10.90
CA THR A 24 -23.34 -7.96 -11.21
C THR A 24 -21.93 -8.58 -11.26
N ARG A 25 -21.80 -9.88 -10.93
CA ARG A 25 -20.50 -10.56 -10.81
C ARG A 25 -19.82 -10.83 -12.16
N ALA A 26 -20.58 -11.08 -13.22
CA ALA A 26 -20.04 -11.51 -14.52
C ALA A 26 -19.28 -10.40 -15.28
N LEU A 27 -19.62 -9.13 -15.09
CA LEU A 27 -19.00 -7.99 -15.82
C LEU A 27 -17.81 -7.35 -15.08
N SER A 28 -17.35 -7.96 -13.98
CA SER A 28 -16.33 -7.37 -13.11
C SER A 28 -14.88 -7.70 -13.52
N GLY A 29 -14.64 -8.85 -14.15
CA GLY A 29 -13.28 -9.37 -14.42
C GLY A 29 -12.46 -8.55 -15.42
N HIS A 30 -13.09 -8.11 -16.51
CA HIS A 30 -12.41 -7.54 -17.68
C HIS A 30 -11.81 -6.13 -17.48
N ARG A 31 -12.02 -5.52 -16.31
CA ARG A 31 -11.47 -4.19 -15.98
C ARG A 31 -10.06 -4.28 -15.40
N TYR A 32 -9.75 -5.33 -14.65
CA TYR A 32 -8.43 -5.49 -14.03
C TYR A 32 -7.38 -6.02 -15.02
N ASP A 33 -7.80 -6.80 -16.01
CA ASP A 33 -6.90 -7.39 -17.02
C ASP A 33 -6.25 -6.35 -17.94
N ARG A 34 -6.93 -5.20 -18.13
CA ARG A 34 -6.47 -4.11 -18.99
C ARG A 34 -5.55 -3.12 -18.28
N CYS A 35 -5.57 -3.05 -16.95
CA CYS A 35 -4.61 -2.20 -16.24
C CYS A 35 -3.30 -2.99 -16.06
N PRO A 36 -2.13 -2.33 -16.19
CA PRO A 36 -0.86 -2.97 -15.89
C PRO A 36 -0.91 -3.58 -14.49
N HIS A 37 -0.42 -4.80 -14.37
CA HIS A 37 -0.52 -5.58 -13.15
C HIS A 37 0.10 -4.88 -11.91
N LEU A 38 1.01 -3.91 -12.13
CA LEU A 38 1.63 -3.04 -11.14
C LEU A 38 0.66 -2.01 -10.52
N THR A 39 -0.51 -1.78 -11.11
CA THR A 39 -1.53 -0.82 -10.61
C THR A 39 -2.35 -1.38 -9.44
N THR A 40 -2.23 -2.68 -9.15
CA THR A 40 -3.02 -3.34 -8.10
C THR A 40 -2.45 -3.10 -6.70
N ARG A 41 -3.27 -2.51 -5.81
CA ARG A 41 -2.88 -2.23 -4.40
C ARG A 41 -2.44 -3.48 -3.64
N VAL A 42 -2.99 -4.65 -3.96
CA VAL A 42 -2.66 -5.94 -3.32
C VAL A 42 -1.17 -6.28 -3.41
N ARG A 43 -0.48 -5.78 -4.45
CA ARG A 43 0.95 -6.04 -4.67
C ARG A 43 1.87 -5.07 -3.93
N LEU A 44 1.32 -3.98 -3.39
CA LEU A 44 2.11 -3.02 -2.60
C LEU A 44 2.56 -3.68 -1.30
N ARG A 45 3.85 -3.59 -1.02
CA ARG A 45 4.46 -4.07 0.22
C ARG A 45 5.05 -2.88 0.97
N ASN A 46 4.76 -2.79 2.26
CA ASN A 46 5.38 -1.79 3.11
C ASN A 46 6.86 -2.11 3.28
N ARG A 47 7.71 -1.31 2.66
CA ARG A 47 9.16 -1.38 2.79
C ARG A 47 9.63 -0.29 3.75
N ASP A 48 10.82 -0.47 4.29
CA ASP A 48 11.51 0.61 4.99
C ASP A 48 11.71 1.82 4.07
N ALA A 49 11.45 3.03 4.55
CA ALA A 49 11.57 4.26 3.78
C ALA A 49 13.03 4.61 3.44
N VAL A 50 13.99 4.18 4.27
CA VAL A 50 15.41 4.49 4.07
C VAL A 50 16.12 3.33 3.36
N ASP A 51 16.07 2.14 3.95
CA ASP A 51 16.86 1.00 3.46
C ASP A 51 16.08 0.10 2.48
N GLY A 52 14.78 0.31 2.30
CA GLY A 52 13.94 -0.53 1.43
C GLY A 52 13.70 -1.96 1.94
N ARG A 53 14.04 -2.27 3.20
CA ARG A 53 13.92 -3.63 3.76
C ARG A 53 12.46 -4.13 3.67
N PRO A 54 12.21 -5.30 3.06
CA PRO A 54 10.84 -5.74 2.77
C PRO A 54 10.11 -6.40 3.95
N ARG A 55 10.80 -6.63 5.08
CA ARG A 55 10.26 -7.36 6.24
C ARG A 55 10.58 -6.64 7.56
N GLY A 56 9.72 -6.84 8.56
CA GLY A 56 9.89 -6.23 9.88
C GLY A 56 9.67 -4.71 9.86
N HIS A 57 8.73 -4.25 9.04
CA HIS A 57 8.31 -2.86 8.94
C HIS A 57 7.32 -2.52 10.06
N LEU A 58 7.64 -1.49 10.84
CA LEU A 58 6.78 -0.97 11.91
C LEU A 58 5.92 0.16 11.35
N ARG A 59 4.63 -0.11 11.13
CA ARG A 59 3.68 0.83 10.48
C ARG A 59 3.60 2.21 11.15
N LYS A 60 3.74 2.27 12.47
CA LYS A 60 3.71 3.54 13.24
C LYS A 60 4.88 4.46 12.90
N PHE A 61 6.05 3.90 12.60
CA PHE A 61 7.28 4.64 12.35
C PHE A 61 7.65 4.69 10.87
N GLY A 62 7.08 3.82 10.03
CA GLY A 62 7.43 3.72 8.61
C GLY A 62 8.80 3.09 8.33
N LEU A 63 9.47 2.59 9.36
CA LEU A 63 10.86 2.12 9.32
C LEU A 63 10.97 0.61 9.64
N ALA A 64 12.08 -0.01 9.26
CA ALA A 64 12.39 -1.36 9.71
C ALA A 64 12.77 -1.39 11.19
N ARG A 65 12.54 -2.54 11.83
CA ARG A 65 12.88 -2.78 13.25
C ARG A 65 14.32 -2.42 13.65
N VAL A 66 15.28 -2.59 12.73
CA VAL A 66 16.70 -2.32 12.99
C VAL A 66 16.92 -0.82 13.14
N ARG A 67 16.45 -0.03 12.16
CA ARG A 67 16.52 1.43 12.22
C ARG A 67 15.72 2.02 13.38
N VAL A 68 14.53 1.47 13.66
CA VAL A 68 13.75 1.91 14.83
C VAL A 68 14.54 1.69 16.12
N ARG A 69 15.21 0.55 16.26
CA ARG A 69 16.05 0.27 17.42
C ARG A 69 17.24 1.20 17.52
N GLU A 70 17.97 1.43 16.43
CA GLU A 70 19.10 2.36 16.40
C GLU A 70 18.68 3.80 16.73
N SER A 71 17.58 4.27 16.13
CA SER A 71 17.05 5.63 16.35
C SER A 71 16.48 5.78 17.77
N ALA A 72 15.87 4.73 18.33
CA ALA A 72 15.46 4.69 19.74
C ALA A 72 16.67 4.73 20.68
N HIS A 73 17.77 4.05 20.34
CA HIS A 73 19.01 4.10 21.13
C HIS A 73 19.70 5.46 21.04
N ARG A 74 19.61 6.15 19.90
CA ARG A 74 20.09 7.53 19.73
C ARG A 74 19.16 8.59 20.35
N GLY A 75 17.93 8.23 20.72
CA GLY A 75 16.95 9.16 21.27
C GLY A 75 16.25 10.05 20.23
N GLU A 76 16.31 9.70 18.95
CA GLU A 76 15.70 10.47 17.85
C GLU A 76 14.19 10.26 17.74
N LEU A 77 13.65 9.23 18.42
CA LEU A 77 12.22 8.91 18.40
C LEU A 77 11.50 9.53 19.61
N PRO A 78 10.52 10.42 19.40
CA PRO A 78 9.83 11.10 20.49
C PRO A 78 8.98 10.11 21.30
N GLY A 79 9.15 10.13 22.63
CA GLY A 79 8.36 9.32 23.56
C GLY A 79 8.66 7.82 23.54
N VAL A 80 9.75 7.37 22.89
CA VAL A 80 10.16 5.97 22.89
C VAL A 80 11.18 5.73 24.00
N ARG A 81 10.80 4.92 25.00
CA ARG A 81 11.67 4.49 26.10
C ARG A 81 11.59 2.98 26.29
N LYS A 82 12.63 2.39 26.87
CA LYS A 82 12.60 0.99 27.31
C LYS A 82 11.49 0.81 28.35
N ALA A 83 10.67 -0.21 28.19
CA ALA A 83 9.63 -0.56 29.15
C ALA A 83 10.22 -1.47 30.24
N SER A 84 9.67 -1.36 31.45
CA SER A 84 9.87 -2.29 32.55
C SER A 84 8.47 -2.69 33.05
N TRP A 85 8.30 -3.97 33.39
CA TRP A 85 7.12 -4.51 34.04
C TRP A 85 7.56 -5.31 35.25
#